data_AF-A0A1Q9D6T2-F1
#
_entry.id   AF-A0A1Q9D6T2-F1
#
_cell.length_a   1.000
_cell.length_b   1.000
_cell.length_c   1.000
_cell.angle_alpha   90.00
_cell.angle_beta   90.00
_cell.angle_gamma   90.00
#
_symmetry.space_group_name_H-M   'P 1'
#
loop_
_entity.id
_entity.type
_entity.pdbx_description
1 polymer ?
#
loop_
_entity_poly.entity_id
_entity_poly.type
_entity_poly.pdbx_seq_one_letter_code
_entity_poly.pdbx_strand_id
1 'polypeptide(L)'
;MAVPEGYEPVVAFKLCPPGGLFVELGGYLFDILNDAIQILTFLRHGDFFFASFMVFFIVLNSLATIFQANKDSESRHVLQPFNPLREAQRCLARKVPTEPWAKMLYWERVIEAPGTGLIGPYGASLLSLTPLQAASALYGLLGSAKAMAEGRLDFEADVGIEAYALKAVCPGKAMMVSAWYLGAFAAELAAFALVSATLHPLATLPGYLLGAAANGVAAWSAGSDRFLVLTASSCVLVSTAMAGGQTQSFWQSHIFAGPGPGWIPAAFIFIRFFAWAGLCFLDLPHGLLPLGSLGRPMGLPVLQAKFLRPAAACREALACFASQVWMTTETKANSTATSFRAELGFHACSWPSTGELSTASTIFNSCLLFLAVVLVPLHLCVVLTMLLLDPTYGCGVDNLTLKEEVKAKQVEIDAFAEQNEEMNGEYTELCLLSEWDSHSDSE
;
A
#
# COMPACT_ATOMS: atom_id res chain seq x y z
N MET A 1 30.85 -9.13 13.49
CA MET A 1 30.31 -10.38 12.93
C MET A 1 30.92 -10.59 11.56
N ALA A 2 31.84 -11.56 11.43
CA ALA A 2 32.31 -12.01 10.12
C ALA A 2 31.40 -13.16 9.68
N VAL A 3 30.84 -13.07 8.48
CA VAL A 3 30.08 -14.18 7.88
C VAL A 3 31.09 -15.28 7.52
N PRO A 4 30.86 -16.56 7.85
CA PRO A 4 31.79 -17.64 7.53
C PRO A 4 32.12 -17.69 6.04
N GLU A 5 33.39 -17.91 5.69
CA GLU A 5 33.82 -18.10 4.30
C GLU A 5 33.14 -19.35 3.71
N GLY A 6 32.32 -19.15 2.67
CA GLY A 6 31.52 -20.21 2.02
C GLY A 6 30.00 -20.03 2.14
N TYR A 7 29.52 -19.10 2.97
CA TYR A 7 28.10 -18.74 3.03
C TYR A 7 27.74 -17.80 1.88
N GLU A 8 27.35 -18.34 0.72
CA GLU A 8 26.57 -17.54 -0.23
C GLU A 8 25.18 -17.34 0.39
N PRO A 9 24.74 -16.10 0.67
CA PRO A 9 23.40 -15.88 1.15
C PRO A 9 22.43 -16.38 0.07
N VAL A 10 21.50 -17.26 0.46
CA VAL A 10 20.40 -17.73 -0.38
C VAL A 10 19.87 -16.53 -1.17
N VAL A 11 19.75 -16.69 -2.49
CA VAL A 11 19.44 -15.62 -3.48
C VAL A 11 18.30 -14.69 -3.05
N ALA A 12 17.40 -15.15 -2.16
CA ALA A 12 16.42 -14.33 -1.44
C ALA A 12 16.99 -13.03 -0.83
N PHE A 13 18.26 -13.01 -0.40
CA PHE A 13 18.95 -11.84 0.16
C PHE A 13 19.64 -10.93 -0.85
N LYS A 14 19.87 -11.38 -2.09
CA LYS A 14 20.41 -10.50 -3.15
C LYS A 14 19.34 -9.54 -3.69
N LEU A 15 18.06 -9.79 -3.40
CA LEU A 15 16.91 -9.08 -3.95
C LEU A 15 16.12 -8.25 -2.92
N CYS A 16 16.32 -8.50 -1.63
CA CYS A 16 16.08 -7.47 -0.63
C CYS A 16 17.29 -6.52 -0.64
N PRO A 17 17.11 -5.18 -0.63
CA PRO A 17 18.24 -4.29 -0.45
C PRO A 17 19.01 -4.70 0.82
N PRO A 18 20.34 -4.47 0.91
CA PRO A 18 21.21 -4.94 2.01
C PRO A 18 20.83 -4.42 3.42
N GLY A 19 19.68 -3.77 3.59
CA GLY A 19 19.05 -3.42 4.86
C GLY A 19 17.70 -4.11 5.14
N GLY A 20 17.28 -5.11 4.35
CA GLY A 20 15.95 -5.76 4.32
C GLY A 20 15.07 -5.60 5.57
N LEU A 21 15.42 -6.22 6.69
CA LEU A 21 14.59 -6.15 7.90
C LEU A 21 14.71 -4.82 8.67
N PHE A 22 15.87 -4.15 8.65
CA PHE A 22 16.02 -2.82 9.25
C PHE A 22 15.19 -1.78 8.49
N VAL A 23 15.08 -1.93 7.17
CA VAL A 23 14.25 -1.10 6.31
C VAL A 23 12.77 -1.39 6.55
N GLU A 24 12.38 -2.65 6.72
CA GLU A 24 11.00 -3.01 7.10
C GLU A 24 10.63 -2.48 8.49
N LEU A 25 11.47 -2.69 9.51
CA LEU A 25 11.24 -2.15 10.86
C LEU A 25 11.21 -0.61 10.85
N GLY A 26 12.13 0.01 10.11
CA GLY A 26 12.15 1.46 9.95
C GLY A 26 10.91 1.99 9.24
N GLY A 27 10.44 1.27 8.21
CA GLY A 27 9.19 1.55 7.51
C GLY A 27 7.99 1.46 8.45
N TYR A 28 7.86 0.36 9.18
CA TYR A 28 6.79 0.14 10.16
C TYR A 28 6.74 1.23 11.24
N LEU A 29 7.90 1.60 11.80
CA LEU A 29 7.97 2.71 12.77
C LEU A 29 7.58 4.06 12.15
N PHE A 30 7.95 4.28 10.90
CA PHE A 30 7.58 5.48 10.17
C PHE A 30 6.08 5.52 9.84
N ASP A 31 5.47 4.37 9.55
CA ASP A 31 4.02 4.23 9.35
C ASP A 31 3.24 4.55 10.63
N ILE A 32 3.66 4.02 11.78
CA ILE A 32 3.08 4.37 13.09
C ILE A 32 3.17 5.88 13.35
N LEU A 33 4.33 6.48 13.10
CA LEU A 33 4.54 7.91 13.30
C LEU A 33 3.65 8.73 12.36
N ASN A 34 3.57 8.32 11.10
CA ASN A 34 2.73 8.94 10.10
C ASN A 34 1.25 8.91 10.53
N ASP A 35 0.75 7.76 10.97
CA ASP A 35 -0.63 7.60 11.39
C ASP A 35 -0.95 8.45 12.63
N ALA A 36 -0.02 8.54 13.58
CA ALA A 36 -0.13 9.47 14.70
C ALA A 36 -0.22 10.93 14.24
N ILE A 37 0.60 11.35 13.26
CA ILE A 37 0.54 12.71 12.70
C ILE A 37 -0.82 12.97 12.01
N GLN A 38 -1.35 12.00 11.27
CA GLN A 38 -2.65 12.14 10.61
C GLN A 38 -3.80 12.22 11.62
N ILE A 39 -3.81 11.36 12.65
CA ILE A 39 -4.80 11.40 13.73
C ILE A 39 -4.74 12.74 14.47
N LEU A 40 -3.55 13.19 14.87
CA LEU A 40 -3.37 14.47 15.54
C LEU A 40 -3.79 15.65 14.64
N THR A 41 -3.58 15.53 13.34
CA THR A 41 -4.07 16.50 12.36
C THR A 41 -5.59 16.58 12.40
N PHE A 42 -6.30 15.46 12.27
CA PHE A 42 -7.75 15.45 12.35
C PHE A 42 -8.29 15.98 13.68
N LEU A 43 -7.67 15.59 14.80
CA LEU A 43 -8.03 16.11 16.12
C LEU A 43 -7.85 17.64 16.23
N ARG A 44 -6.74 18.16 15.69
CA ARG A 44 -6.46 19.61 15.68
C ARG A 44 -7.46 20.39 14.83
N HIS A 45 -7.96 19.80 13.76
CA HIS A 45 -8.99 20.40 12.90
C HIS A 45 -10.42 20.18 13.41
N GLY A 46 -10.60 19.42 14.51
CA GLY A 46 -11.91 19.13 15.09
C GLY A 46 -12.66 17.98 14.40
N ASP A 47 -12.01 17.25 13.51
CA ASP A 47 -12.59 16.16 12.73
C ASP A 47 -12.50 14.82 13.46
N PHE A 48 -13.22 14.71 14.57
CA PHE A 48 -13.21 13.52 15.43
C PHE A 48 -13.65 12.25 14.70
N PHE A 49 -14.47 12.36 13.66
CA PHE A 49 -14.92 11.22 12.86
C PHE A 49 -13.74 10.55 12.12
N PHE A 50 -12.90 11.34 11.43
CA PHE A 50 -11.74 10.81 10.72
C PHE A 50 -10.70 10.24 11.68
N ALA A 51 -10.42 10.95 12.78
CA ALA A 51 -9.51 10.48 13.82
C ALA A 51 -9.98 9.13 14.41
N SER A 52 -11.27 9.02 14.76
CA SER A 52 -11.83 7.80 15.34
C SER A 52 -11.78 6.62 14.37
N PHE A 53 -12.01 6.88 13.08
CA PHE A 53 -11.97 5.84 12.06
C PHE A 53 -10.54 5.33 11.83
N MET A 54 -9.54 6.21 11.78
CA MET A 54 -8.13 5.77 11.71
C MET A 54 -7.73 4.95 12.95
N VAL A 55 -8.05 5.44 14.16
CA VAL A 55 -7.79 4.71 15.40
C VAL A 55 -8.45 3.33 15.40
N PHE A 56 -9.68 3.23 14.89
CA PHE A 56 -10.39 1.96 14.80
C PHE A 56 -9.63 0.93 13.97
N PHE A 57 -9.10 1.29 12.79
CA PHE A 57 -8.35 0.35 11.95
C PHE A 57 -7.02 -0.07 12.56
N ILE A 58 -6.30 0.86 13.21
CA ILE A 58 -5.05 0.56 13.92
C ILE A 58 -5.29 -0.39 15.10
N VAL A 59 -6.34 -0.13 15.88
CA VAL A 59 -6.74 -1.00 17.00
C VAL A 59 -7.19 -2.37 16.51
N LEU A 60 -7.98 -2.42 15.43
CA LEU A 60 -8.43 -3.68 14.84
C LEU A 60 -7.26 -4.52 14.33
N ASN A 61 -6.29 -3.91 13.65
CA ASN A 61 -5.05 -4.58 13.22
C ASN A 61 -4.26 -5.14 14.41
N SER A 62 -4.07 -4.32 15.45
CA SER A 62 -3.37 -4.71 16.67
C SER A 62 -4.07 -5.90 17.36
N LEU A 63 -5.40 -5.85 17.50
CA LEU A 63 -6.18 -6.92 18.10
C LEU A 63 -6.15 -8.21 17.28
N ALA A 64 -6.26 -8.11 15.95
CA ALA A 64 -6.17 -9.26 15.06
C ALA A 64 -4.80 -9.95 15.15
N THR A 65 -3.72 -9.15 15.18
CA THR A 65 -2.35 -9.65 15.37
C THR A 65 -2.18 -10.35 16.70
N ILE A 66 -2.61 -9.72 17.81
CA ILE A 66 -2.49 -10.30 19.16
C ILE A 66 -3.31 -11.59 19.28
N PHE A 67 -4.56 -11.58 18.81
CA PHE A 67 -5.44 -12.75 18.91
C PHE A 67 -4.88 -13.93 18.13
N GLN A 68 -4.39 -13.69 16.92
CA GLN A 68 -3.78 -14.72 16.08
C GLN A 68 -2.49 -15.25 16.71
N ALA A 69 -1.60 -14.36 17.18
CA ALA A 69 -0.37 -14.76 17.86
C ALA A 69 -0.64 -15.62 19.12
N ASN A 70 -1.67 -15.27 19.90
CA ASN A 70 -2.08 -16.04 21.06
C ASN A 70 -2.59 -17.44 20.67
N LYS A 71 -3.43 -17.53 19.63
CA LYS A 71 -3.94 -18.81 19.11
C LYS A 71 -2.80 -19.72 18.65
N ASP A 72 -1.79 -19.15 18.00
CA ASP A 72 -0.61 -19.90 17.56
C ASP A 72 0.28 -20.30 18.75
N SER A 73 0.33 -19.49 19.82
CA SER A 73 1.05 -19.83 21.07
C SER A 73 0.37 -20.92 21.90
N GLU A 74 -0.96 -21.06 21.85
CA GLU A 74 -1.64 -22.20 22.49
C GLU A 74 -1.23 -23.53 21.83
N SER A 75 -0.87 -23.50 20.55
CA SER A 75 -0.39 -24.69 19.82
C SER A 75 1.09 -25.02 20.08
N ARG A 76 1.89 -24.06 20.52
CA ARG A 76 3.32 -24.19 20.84
C ARG A 76 3.50 -23.81 22.30
N HIS A 77 3.54 -24.76 23.24
CA HIS A 77 3.62 -24.71 24.72
C HIS A 77 4.46 -23.60 25.45
N VAL A 78 4.63 -22.42 24.88
CA VAL A 78 5.45 -21.30 25.33
C VAL A 78 4.63 -20.02 25.13
N LEU A 79 3.90 -19.63 26.18
CA LEU A 79 3.19 -18.36 26.27
C LEU A 79 4.19 -17.21 26.43
N GLN A 80 4.84 -16.80 25.34
CA GLN A 80 5.54 -15.51 25.32
C GLN A 80 4.65 -14.46 24.64
N PRO A 81 4.36 -13.32 25.29
CA PRO A 81 3.63 -12.24 24.65
C PRO A 81 4.38 -11.74 23.42
N PHE A 82 3.67 -11.52 22.32
CA PHE A 82 4.25 -10.99 21.08
C PHE A 82 4.87 -9.61 21.35
N ASN A 83 6.15 -9.46 21.02
CA ASN A 83 6.87 -8.19 21.11
C ASN A 83 7.53 -7.91 19.75
N PRO A 84 7.08 -6.88 19.01
CA PRO A 84 7.59 -6.57 17.67
C PRO A 84 9.11 -6.38 17.62
N LEU A 85 9.70 -5.75 18.64
CA LEU A 85 11.15 -5.51 18.68
C LEU A 85 11.93 -6.82 18.89
N ARG A 86 11.44 -7.69 19.77
CA ARG A 86 12.04 -9.00 20.01
C ARG A 86 11.89 -9.90 18.78
N GLU A 87 10.76 -9.82 18.10
CA GLU A 87 10.52 -10.59 16.89
C GLU A 87 11.36 -10.08 15.72
N ALA A 88 11.55 -8.77 15.59
CA ALA A 88 12.50 -8.19 14.64
C ALA A 88 13.93 -8.69 14.92
N GLN A 89 14.36 -8.72 16.19
CA GLN A 89 15.67 -9.28 16.55
C GLN A 89 15.80 -10.76 16.17
N ARG A 90 14.74 -11.56 16.37
CA ARG A 90 14.71 -12.96 15.92
C ARG A 90 14.79 -13.07 14.40
N CYS A 91 14.05 -12.25 13.66
CA CYS A 91 14.13 -12.21 12.20
C CYS A 91 15.54 -11.85 11.71
N LEU A 92 16.22 -10.90 12.39
CA LEU A 92 17.62 -10.56 12.09
C LEU A 92 18.56 -11.74 12.34
N ALA A 93 18.37 -12.45 13.46
CA ALA A 93 19.19 -13.61 13.80
C ALA A 93 19.00 -14.76 12.81
N ARG A 94 17.74 -15.07 12.46
CA ARG A 94 17.39 -16.11 11.47
C ARG A 94 17.79 -15.73 10.06
N LYS A 95 17.95 -14.43 9.79
CA LYS A 95 17.99 -13.86 8.45
C LYS A 95 16.81 -14.37 7.63
N VAL A 96 15.61 -14.42 8.19
CA VAL A 96 14.34 -14.61 7.48
C VAL A 96 13.22 -14.07 8.37
N PRO A 97 12.10 -13.61 7.80
CA PRO A 97 10.90 -13.32 8.59
C PRO A 97 10.46 -14.54 9.40
N THR A 98 10.14 -14.32 10.67
CA THR A 98 9.47 -15.31 11.51
C THR A 98 7.97 -15.34 11.18
N GLU A 99 7.30 -16.46 11.41
CA GLU A 99 5.85 -16.58 11.21
C GLU A 99 5.01 -15.52 11.97
N PRO A 100 5.29 -15.17 13.25
CA PRO A 100 4.56 -14.09 13.93
C PRO A 100 4.76 -12.71 13.26
N TRP A 101 5.97 -12.42 12.78
CA TRP A 101 6.26 -11.20 12.01
C TRP A 101 5.47 -11.15 10.70
N ALA A 102 5.49 -12.25 9.93
CA ALA A 102 4.73 -12.36 8.68
C ALA A 102 3.22 -12.18 8.90
N LYS A 103 2.68 -12.75 9.99
CA LYS A 103 1.26 -12.59 10.37
C LYS A 103 0.91 -11.15 10.78
N MET A 104 1.78 -10.48 11.53
CA MET A 104 1.59 -9.06 11.86
C MET A 104 1.52 -8.21 10.59
N LEU A 105 2.50 -8.37 9.69
CA LEU A 105 2.53 -7.65 8.42
C LEU A 105 1.32 -7.98 7.54
N TYR A 106 0.86 -9.24 7.53
CA TYR A 106 -0.35 -9.62 6.80
C TYR A 106 -1.57 -8.79 7.24
N TRP A 107 -1.82 -8.67 8.55
CA TRP A 107 -2.95 -7.90 9.05
C TRP A 107 -2.84 -6.42 8.75
N GLU A 108 -1.64 -5.85 8.85
CA GLU A 108 -1.35 -4.47 8.45
C GLU A 108 -1.72 -4.25 6.98
N ARG A 109 -1.25 -5.13 6.09
CA ARG A 109 -1.42 -5.04 4.63
C ARG A 109 -2.88 -5.21 4.18
N VAL A 110 -3.71 -5.92 4.94
CA VAL A 110 -5.10 -6.26 4.54
C VAL A 110 -6.19 -5.53 5.32
N ILE A 111 -5.88 -4.97 6.50
CA ILE A 111 -6.83 -4.23 7.35
C ILE A 111 -6.40 -2.77 7.48
N GLU A 112 -5.23 -2.52 8.08
CA GLU A 112 -4.81 -1.17 8.44
C GLU A 112 -4.55 -0.32 7.20
N ALA A 113 -3.61 -0.75 6.35
CA ALA A 113 -3.19 0.00 5.18
C ALA A 113 -4.36 0.37 4.25
N PRO A 114 -5.32 -0.53 3.90
CA PRO A 114 -6.51 -0.16 3.15
C PRO A 114 -7.38 0.88 3.87
N GLY A 115 -7.62 0.70 5.18
CA GLY A 115 -8.48 1.58 5.96
C GLY A 115 -7.90 2.99 6.11
N THR A 116 -6.65 3.08 6.56
CA THR A 116 -5.93 4.35 6.77
C THR A 116 -5.65 5.02 5.42
N GLY A 117 -5.28 4.26 4.40
CA GLY A 117 -5.01 4.76 3.04
C GLY A 117 -6.24 5.33 2.33
N LEU A 118 -7.45 4.85 2.64
CA LEU A 118 -8.69 5.41 2.09
C LEU A 118 -9.08 6.71 2.80
N ILE A 119 -8.97 6.71 4.12
CA ILE A 119 -9.58 7.74 4.97
C ILE A 119 -8.64 8.92 5.19
N GLY A 120 -7.34 8.67 5.37
CA GLY A 120 -6.33 9.70 5.53
C GLY A 120 -6.33 10.69 4.37
N PRO A 121 -6.10 10.25 3.12
CA PRO A 121 -6.08 11.13 1.96
C PRO A 121 -7.43 11.79 1.66
N TYR A 122 -8.54 11.07 1.87
CA TYR A 122 -9.88 11.64 1.75
C TYR A 122 -10.09 12.79 2.75
N GLY A 123 -9.86 12.53 4.04
CA GLY A 123 -9.99 13.54 5.08
C GLY A 123 -9.05 14.72 4.85
N ALA A 124 -7.78 14.46 4.51
CA ALA A 124 -6.79 15.49 4.24
C ALA A 124 -7.19 16.41 3.07
N SER A 125 -7.83 15.88 2.03
CA SER A 125 -8.33 16.69 0.89
C SER A 125 -9.45 17.68 1.28
N LEU A 126 -10.04 17.51 2.47
CA LEU A 126 -11.05 18.40 3.01
C LEU A 126 -10.48 19.55 3.84
N LEU A 127 -9.21 19.50 4.20
CA LEU A 127 -8.59 20.41 5.16
C LEU A 127 -7.64 21.43 4.52
N SER A 128 -7.40 22.50 5.26
CA SER A 128 -6.27 23.42 5.01
C SER A 128 -5.04 22.89 5.75
N LEU A 129 -4.15 22.27 5.00
CA LEU A 129 -3.00 21.51 5.51
C LEU A 129 -1.78 22.42 5.63
N THR A 130 -0.91 22.11 6.57
CA THR A 130 0.48 22.56 6.57
C THR A 130 1.33 21.66 5.67
N PRO A 131 2.56 22.08 5.27
CA PRO A 131 3.43 21.24 4.45
C PRO A 131 3.72 19.86 5.04
N LEU A 132 3.93 19.78 6.36
CA LEU A 132 4.17 18.51 7.05
C LEU A 132 2.95 17.59 6.98
N GLN A 133 1.74 18.15 7.15
CA GLN A 133 0.49 17.39 7.08
C GLN A 133 0.20 16.90 5.67
N ALA A 134 0.47 17.72 4.64
CA ALA A 134 0.36 17.32 3.24
C ALA A 134 1.37 16.21 2.88
N ALA A 135 2.62 16.33 3.35
CA ALA A 135 3.63 15.29 3.16
C ALA A 135 3.25 13.98 3.86
N SER A 136 2.77 14.06 5.10
CA SER A 136 2.26 12.90 5.85
C SER A 136 1.05 12.25 5.16
N ALA A 137 0.08 13.03 4.68
CA ALA A 137 -1.07 12.48 3.95
C ALA A 137 -0.65 11.78 2.64
N LEU A 138 0.30 12.36 1.89
CA LEU A 138 0.82 11.76 0.67
C LEU A 138 1.65 10.51 0.95
N TYR A 139 2.48 10.55 1.99
CA TYR A 139 3.22 9.38 2.43
C TYR A 139 2.26 8.27 2.84
N GLY A 140 1.24 8.55 3.67
CA GLY A 140 0.26 7.54 4.07
C GLY A 140 -0.45 6.91 2.88
N LEU A 141 -0.80 7.69 1.85
CA LEU A 141 -1.36 7.14 0.61
C LEU A 141 -0.39 6.15 -0.06
N LEU A 142 0.88 6.53 -0.24
CA LEU A 142 1.88 5.71 -0.94
C LEU A 142 2.35 4.52 -0.10
N GLY A 143 2.47 4.70 1.22
CA GLY A 143 2.79 3.66 2.20
C GLY A 143 1.70 2.60 2.24
N SER A 144 0.44 3.02 2.35
CA SER A 144 -0.71 2.11 2.24
C SER A 144 -0.75 1.38 0.90
N ALA A 145 -0.55 2.09 -0.22
CA ALA A 145 -0.51 1.45 -1.54
C ALA A 145 0.62 0.41 -1.66
N LYS A 146 1.79 0.70 -1.09
CA LYS A 146 2.92 -0.23 -1.03
C LYS A 146 2.60 -1.45 -0.18
N ALA A 147 2.08 -1.27 1.02
CA ALA A 147 1.69 -2.38 1.90
C ALA A 147 0.63 -3.26 1.23
N MET A 148 -0.39 -2.66 0.61
CA MET A 148 -1.40 -3.40 -0.16
C MET A 148 -0.80 -4.15 -1.36
N ALA A 149 0.18 -3.57 -2.05
CA ALA A 149 0.87 -4.23 -3.16
C ALA A 149 1.70 -5.43 -2.70
N GLU A 150 2.42 -5.31 -1.58
CA GLU A 150 3.15 -6.41 -0.97
C GLU A 150 2.20 -7.51 -0.50
N GLY A 151 1.12 -7.15 0.21
CA GLY A 151 0.11 -8.11 0.66
C GLY A 151 -0.59 -8.81 -0.50
N ARG A 152 -0.78 -8.12 -1.64
CA ARG A 152 -1.31 -8.73 -2.85
C ARG A 152 -0.34 -9.74 -3.44
N LEU A 153 0.95 -9.44 -3.46
CA LEU A 153 1.97 -10.36 -3.94
C LEU A 153 2.11 -11.59 -3.02
N ASP A 154 2.01 -11.41 -1.70
CA ASP A 154 1.96 -12.52 -0.74
C ASP A 154 0.73 -13.39 -0.96
N PHE A 155 -0.43 -12.76 -1.19
CA PHE A 155 -1.65 -13.50 -1.50
C PHE A 155 -1.54 -14.30 -2.80
N GLU A 156 -0.79 -13.79 -3.79
CA GLU A 156 -0.50 -14.57 -4.98
C GLU A 156 0.36 -15.77 -4.66
N ALA A 157 1.36 -15.70 -3.79
CA ALA A 157 2.31 -16.80 -3.55
C ALA A 157 1.69 -18.14 -3.05
N ASP A 158 0.41 -18.20 -2.70
CA ASP A 158 -0.32 -19.34 -2.08
C ASP A 158 -0.04 -19.46 -0.57
N VAL A 159 -0.98 -20.04 0.19
CA VAL A 159 -0.86 -20.12 1.66
C VAL A 159 0.28 -21.07 2.05
N GLY A 160 1.24 -20.55 2.81
CA GLY A 160 2.43 -21.28 3.25
C GLY A 160 3.65 -21.10 2.35
N ILE A 161 3.54 -20.24 1.32
CA ILE A 161 4.66 -19.80 0.51
C ILE A 161 4.70 -18.28 0.63
N GLU A 162 5.83 -17.72 1.02
CA GLU A 162 5.96 -16.27 1.15
C GLU A 162 6.43 -15.64 -0.15
N ALA A 163 6.08 -14.37 -0.41
CA ALA A 163 6.44 -13.72 -1.67
C ALA A 163 7.96 -13.59 -1.89
N TYR A 164 8.79 -13.78 -0.86
CA TYR A 164 10.23 -13.82 -1.03
C TYR A 164 10.69 -15.01 -1.89
N ALA A 165 9.98 -16.15 -1.86
CA ALA A 165 10.32 -17.32 -2.67
C ALA A 165 10.03 -17.02 -4.15
N LEU A 166 8.88 -16.39 -4.41
CA LEU A 166 8.51 -15.88 -5.72
C LEU A 166 9.52 -14.84 -6.25
N LYS A 167 9.90 -13.86 -5.41
CA LYS A 167 10.93 -12.86 -5.75
C LYS A 167 12.28 -13.50 -6.03
N ALA A 168 12.66 -14.56 -5.32
CA ALA A 168 13.92 -15.25 -5.53
C ALA A 168 13.94 -16.05 -6.86
N VAL A 169 12.83 -16.70 -7.23
CA VAL A 169 12.71 -17.47 -8.47
C VAL A 169 12.57 -16.55 -9.69
N CYS A 170 11.76 -15.49 -9.61
CA CYS A 170 11.43 -14.65 -10.76
C CYS A 170 11.51 -13.13 -10.47
N PRO A 171 12.67 -12.60 -10.06
CA PRO A 171 12.80 -11.25 -9.51
C PRO A 171 12.29 -10.14 -10.41
N GLY A 172 12.61 -10.20 -11.72
CA GLY A 172 12.17 -9.19 -12.67
C GLY A 172 10.64 -9.15 -12.81
N LYS A 173 9.99 -10.32 -12.93
CA LYS A 173 8.54 -10.40 -13.04
C LYS A 173 7.87 -9.99 -11.74
N ALA A 174 8.36 -10.47 -10.59
CA ALA A 174 7.84 -10.09 -9.28
C ALA A 174 7.96 -8.57 -9.02
N MET A 175 9.09 -7.95 -9.42
CA MET A 175 9.29 -6.50 -9.31
C MET A 175 8.31 -5.73 -10.21
N MET A 176 8.13 -6.14 -11.46
CA MET A 176 7.19 -5.49 -12.39
C MET A 176 5.75 -5.58 -11.87
N VAL A 177 5.34 -6.77 -11.40
CA VAL A 177 4.01 -6.99 -10.82
C VAL A 177 3.82 -6.17 -9.55
N SER A 178 4.82 -6.11 -8.66
CA SER A 178 4.78 -5.28 -7.45
C SER A 178 4.63 -3.79 -7.78
N ALA A 179 5.38 -3.30 -8.77
CA ALA A 179 5.31 -1.90 -9.21
C ALA A 179 3.94 -1.58 -9.84
N TRP A 180 3.38 -2.53 -10.60
CA TRP A 180 2.03 -2.40 -11.12
C TRP A 180 0.98 -2.37 -10.00
N TYR A 181 1.04 -3.27 -9.02
CA TYR A 181 0.12 -3.24 -7.87
C TYR A 181 0.24 -1.97 -7.05
N LEU A 182 1.46 -1.49 -6.81
CA LEU A 182 1.68 -0.21 -6.16
C LEU A 182 0.98 0.93 -6.92
N GLY A 183 1.16 0.98 -8.24
CA GLY A 183 0.50 1.96 -9.09
C GLY A 183 -1.03 1.81 -9.08
N ALA A 184 -1.54 0.58 -9.11
CA ALA A 184 -2.97 0.28 -9.06
C ALA A 184 -3.60 0.72 -7.73
N PHE A 185 -3.00 0.35 -6.60
CA PHE A 185 -3.51 0.75 -5.29
C PHE A 185 -3.36 2.26 -5.06
N ALA A 186 -2.26 2.87 -5.50
CA ALA A 186 -2.13 4.34 -5.44
C ALA A 186 -3.23 5.02 -6.28
N ALA A 187 -3.57 4.47 -7.45
CA ALA A 187 -4.68 4.95 -8.28
C ALA A 187 -6.02 4.82 -7.55
N GLU A 188 -6.31 3.66 -6.95
CA GLU A 188 -7.55 3.40 -6.22
C GLU A 188 -7.71 4.33 -5.02
N LEU A 189 -6.66 4.48 -4.19
CA LEU A 189 -6.70 5.37 -3.02
C LEU A 189 -6.86 6.84 -3.42
N ALA A 190 -6.12 7.29 -4.45
CA ALA A 190 -6.22 8.66 -4.94
C ALA A 190 -7.59 8.94 -5.58
N ALA A 191 -8.10 8.02 -6.40
CA ALA A 191 -9.41 8.14 -7.02
C ALA A 191 -10.52 8.14 -5.97
N PHE A 192 -10.44 7.27 -4.96
CA PHE A 192 -11.40 7.29 -3.87
C PHE A 192 -11.40 8.62 -3.12
N ALA A 193 -10.22 9.14 -2.77
CA ALA A 193 -10.12 10.42 -2.07
C ALA A 193 -10.74 11.55 -2.90
N LEU A 194 -10.41 11.62 -4.19
CA LEU A 194 -10.94 12.62 -5.13
C LEU A 194 -12.46 12.51 -5.28
N VAL A 195 -12.97 11.32 -5.58
CA VAL A 195 -14.39 11.10 -5.86
C VAL A 195 -15.20 11.29 -4.58
N SER A 196 -14.72 10.79 -3.43
CA SER A 196 -15.40 10.98 -2.14
C SER A 196 -15.41 12.44 -1.70
N ALA A 197 -14.33 13.19 -1.94
CA ALA A 197 -14.31 14.63 -1.72
C ALA A 197 -15.34 15.36 -2.59
N THR A 198 -15.52 14.90 -3.84
CA THR A 198 -16.42 15.47 -4.85
C THR A 198 -17.89 15.10 -4.66
N LEU A 199 -18.21 13.85 -4.29
CA LEU A 199 -19.56 13.27 -4.32
C LEU A 199 -20.08 12.76 -2.96
N HIS A 200 -19.23 12.69 -1.94
CA HIS A 200 -19.48 12.02 -0.64
C HIS A 200 -19.21 10.50 -0.64
N PRO A 201 -18.58 9.96 0.42
CA PRO A 201 -18.29 8.52 0.53
C PRO A 201 -19.49 7.60 0.36
N LEU A 202 -20.68 8.02 0.82
CA LEU A 202 -21.91 7.21 0.64
C LEU A 202 -22.29 7.01 -0.84
N ALA A 203 -21.86 7.90 -1.74
CA ALA A 203 -22.05 7.72 -3.18
C ALA A 203 -20.96 6.84 -3.80
N THR A 204 -19.78 6.74 -3.18
CA THR A 204 -18.64 5.96 -3.71
C THR A 204 -18.63 4.52 -3.20
N LEU A 205 -19.01 4.30 -1.93
CA LEU A 205 -19.05 2.99 -1.27
C LEU A 205 -19.82 1.90 -2.03
N PRO A 206 -21.00 2.17 -2.64
CA PRO A 206 -21.67 1.16 -3.45
C PRO A 206 -20.80 0.56 -4.55
N GLY A 207 -19.86 1.34 -5.12
CA GLY A 207 -18.91 0.85 -6.11
C GLY A 207 -17.98 -0.25 -5.56
N TYR A 208 -17.58 -0.17 -4.28
CA TYR A 208 -16.78 -1.22 -3.64
C TYR A 208 -17.62 -2.44 -3.26
N LEU A 209 -18.86 -2.23 -2.82
CA LEU A 209 -19.79 -3.33 -2.55
C LEU A 209 -20.08 -4.14 -3.83
N LEU A 210 -20.20 -3.46 -4.98
CA LEU A 210 -20.29 -4.12 -6.28
C LEU A 210 -19.03 -4.93 -6.62
N GLY A 211 -17.84 -4.43 -6.27
CA GLY A 211 -16.59 -5.19 -6.41
C GLY A 211 -16.58 -6.46 -5.55
N ALA A 212 -17.00 -6.36 -4.28
CA ALA A 212 -17.14 -7.52 -3.40
C ALA A 212 -18.15 -8.54 -3.94
N ALA A 213 -19.29 -8.06 -4.45
CA ALA A 213 -20.29 -8.91 -5.10
C ALA A 213 -19.74 -9.56 -6.37
N ALA A 214 -18.96 -8.84 -7.18
CA ALA A 214 -18.33 -9.36 -8.38
C ALA A 214 -17.35 -10.49 -8.07
N ASN A 215 -16.59 -10.39 -6.97
CA ASN A 215 -15.73 -11.48 -6.48
C ASN A 215 -16.56 -12.73 -6.13
N GLY A 216 -17.69 -12.54 -5.42
CA GLY A 216 -18.62 -13.62 -5.10
C GLY A 216 -19.24 -14.26 -6.34
N VAL A 217 -19.69 -13.46 -7.31
CA VAL A 217 -20.25 -13.94 -8.59
C VAL A 217 -19.20 -14.72 -9.39
N ALA A 218 -17.96 -14.23 -9.46
CA ALA A 218 -16.88 -14.95 -10.10
C ALA A 218 -16.68 -16.33 -9.45
N ALA A 219 -16.64 -16.39 -8.11
CA ALA A 219 -16.52 -17.64 -7.38
C ALA A 219 -17.73 -18.58 -7.57
N TRP A 220 -18.95 -18.04 -7.60
CA TRP A 220 -20.16 -18.83 -7.87
C TRP A 220 -20.15 -19.40 -9.29
N SER A 221 -19.77 -18.61 -10.29
CA SER A 221 -19.66 -19.06 -11.68
C SER A 221 -18.64 -20.17 -11.89
N ALA A 222 -17.68 -20.28 -10.97
CA ALA A 222 -16.68 -21.33 -10.90
C ALA A 222 -17.16 -22.62 -10.22
N GLY A 223 -18.40 -22.66 -9.72
CA GLY A 223 -18.93 -23.78 -8.94
C GLY A 223 -18.46 -23.80 -7.47
N SER A 224 -18.00 -22.68 -6.90
CA SER A 224 -17.64 -22.62 -5.48
C SER A 224 -18.85 -22.43 -4.57
N ASP A 225 -19.07 -23.35 -3.63
CA ASP A 225 -20.10 -23.23 -2.60
C ASP A 225 -19.80 -22.13 -1.55
N ARG A 226 -18.59 -21.54 -1.57
CA ARG A 226 -18.14 -20.54 -0.60
C ARG A 226 -18.33 -19.10 -1.07
N PHE A 227 -19.09 -18.87 -2.15
CA PHE A 227 -19.23 -17.54 -2.74
C PHE A 227 -19.75 -16.46 -1.77
N LEU A 228 -20.68 -16.79 -0.86
CA LEU A 228 -21.18 -15.85 0.15
C LEU A 228 -20.10 -15.45 1.17
N VAL A 229 -19.28 -16.42 1.59
CA VAL A 229 -18.14 -16.18 2.49
C VAL A 229 -17.12 -15.28 1.80
N LEU A 230 -16.93 -15.46 0.49
CA LEU A 230 -16.06 -14.61 -0.32
C LEU A 230 -16.54 -13.17 -0.42
N THR A 231 -17.84 -12.98 -0.65
CA THR A 231 -18.44 -11.64 -0.67
C THR A 231 -18.29 -10.97 0.70
N ALA A 232 -18.63 -11.68 1.77
CA ALA A 232 -18.56 -11.16 3.13
C ALA A 232 -17.11 -10.81 3.54
N SER A 233 -16.16 -11.70 3.26
CA SER A 233 -14.73 -11.43 3.50
C SER A 233 -14.21 -10.31 2.61
N SER A 234 -14.67 -10.17 1.37
CA SER A 234 -14.29 -9.05 0.50
C SER A 234 -14.76 -7.70 1.04
N CYS A 235 -15.92 -7.66 1.71
CA CYS A 235 -16.39 -6.45 2.38
C CYS A 235 -15.52 -6.06 3.59
N VAL A 236 -14.88 -7.03 4.24
CA VAL A 236 -13.99 -6.82 5.40
C VAL A 236 -12.56 -6.50 4.94
N LEU A 237 -12.06 -7.25 3.95
CA LEU A 237 -10.74 -7.10 3.35
C LEU A 237 -10.82 -6.11 2.19
N VAL A 238 -10.92 -4.83 2.52
CA VAL A 238 -11.21 -3.74 1.56
C VAL A 238 -10.28 -3.77 0.33
N SER A 239 -9.01 -4.16 0.49
CA SER A 239 -8.07 -4.37 -0.63
C SER A 239 -8.58 -5.34 -1.70
N THR A 240 -9.29 -6.39 -1.31
CA THR A 240 -9.88 -7.38 -2.22
C THR A 240 -11.13 -6.86 -2.92
N ALA A 241 -11.88 -5.95 -2.30
CA ALA A 241 -12.98 -5.23 -2.97
C ALA A 241 -12.47 -4.14 -3.93
N MET A 242 -11.26 -3.62 -3.69
CA MET A 242 -10.61 -2.60 -4.51
C MET A 242 -9.99 -3.22 -5.77
N ALA A 243 -9.03 -4.13 -5.61
CA ALA A 243 -8.30 -4.73 -6.72
C ALA A 243 -8.97 -5.98 -7.30
N GLY A 244 -10.07 -6.45 -6.70
CA GLY A 244 -10.70 -7.72 -7.06
C GLY A 244 -9.89 -8.92 -6.56
N GLY A 245 -10.57 -10.01 -6.19
CA GLY A 245 -9.92 -11.25 -5.77
C GLY A 245 -9.13 -11.92 -6.90
N GLN A 246 -9.47 -11.62 -8.15
CA GLN A 246 -9.00 -12.30 -9.38
C GLN A 246 -7.87 -11.57 -10.14
N THR A 247 -7.29 -10.48 -9.61
CA THR A 247 -6.07 -9.88 -10.18
C THR A 247 -4.86 -10.75 -9.87
N GLN A 248 -4.83 -11.99 -10.34
CA GLN A 248 -3.72 -12.92 -10.12
C GLN A 248 -2.97 -13.07 -11.44
N SER A 249 -1.66 -12.93 -11.38
CA SER A 249 -0.75 -12.93 -12.52
C SER A 249 0.19 -14.15 -12.55
N PHE A 250 0.21 -14.92 -11.46
CA PHE A 250 1.05 -16.12 -11.32
C PHE A 250 0.24 -17.43 -11.28
N TRP A 251 -0.78 -17.53 -10.44
CA TRP A 251 -1.60 -18.74 -10.26
C TRP A 251 -2.99 -18.43 -9.68
N GLN A 252 -3.91 -19.37 -9.85
CA GLN A 252 -5.25 -19.37 -9.28
C GLN A 252 -5.17 -19.71 -7.78
N SER A 253 -5.73 -18.88 -6.89
CA SER A 253 -5.82 -19.26 -5.47
C SER A 253 -7.03 -20.19 -5.23
N HIS A 254 -6.82 -21.23 -4.42
CA HIS A 254 -7.88 -22.16 -4.05
C HIS A 254 -8.58 -21.81 -2.73
N ILE A 255 -8.03 -20.85 -1.98
CA ILE A 255 -8.35 -20.69 -0.55
C ILE A 255 -9.32 -19.53 -0.30
N PHE A 256 -9.26 -18.47 -1.11
CA PHE A 256 -10.10 -17.27 -0.97
C PHE A 256 -10.53 -16.60 -2.28
N ALA A 257 -10.12 -17.10 -3.44
CA ALA A 257 -10.73 -16.78 -4.71
C ALA A 257 -11.39 -18.07 -5.21
N GLY A 258 -12.70 -18.09 -5.47
CA GLY A 258 -13.22 -19.21 -6.26
C GLY A 258 -12.55 -19.21 -7.64
N PRO A 259 -12.47 -20.35 -8.34
CA PRO A 259 -11.82 -20.47 -9.65
C PRO A 259 -12.61 -19.76 -10.77
N GLY A 260 -12.86 -18.47 -10.60
CA GLY A 260 -13.78 -17.67 -11.39
C GLY A 260 -13.09 -16.89 -12.50
N PRO A 261 -13.84 -16.45 -13.51
CA PRO A 261 -13.28 -15.65 -14.59
C PRO A 261 -12.79 -14.30 -14.06
N GLY A 262 -11.51 -13.99 -14.28
CA GLY A 262 -10.91 -12.70 -13.88
C GLY A 262 -11.51 -11.49 -14.60
N TRP A 263 -12.18 -11.71 -15.74
CA TRP A 263 -12.88 -10.65 -16.47
C TRP A 263 -14.08 -10.09 -15.70
N ILE A 264 -14.72 -10.84 -14.80
CA ILE A 264 -15.89 -10.37 -14.06
C ILE A 264 -15.47 -9.22 -13.11
N PRO A 265 -14.57 -9.40 -12.12
CA PRO A 265 -14.14 -8.29 -11.27
C PRO A 265 -13.52 -7.15 -12.07
N ALA A 266 -12.76 -7.45 -13.12
CA ALA A 266 -12.18 -6.42 -13.97
C ALA A 266 -13.27 -5.53 -14.61
N ALA A 267 -14.31 -6.12 -15.21
CA ALA A 267 -15.44 -5.36 -15.78
C ALA A 267 -16.11 -4.46 -14.74
N PHE A 268 -16.27 -4.94 -13.50
CA PHE A 268 -16.83 -4.12 -12.42
C PHE A 268 -15.91 -2.98 -11.99
N ILE A 269 -14.58 -3.16 -12.02
CA ILE A 269 -13.61 -2.08 -11.81
C ILE A 269 -13.76 -1.01 -12.90
N PHE A 270 -13.89 -1.40 -14.18
CA PHE A 270 -14.17 -0.44 -15.27
C PHE A 270 -15.47 0.31 -15.03
N ILE A 271 -16.57 -0.41 -14.77
CA ILE A 271 -17.89 0.19 -14.52
C ILE A 271 -17.81 1.18 -13.35
N ARG A 272 -17.12 0.82 -12.26
CA ARG A 272 -16.92 1.68 -11.09
C ARG A 272 -16.22 2.97 -11.47
N PHE A 273 -15.06 2.90 -12.13
CA PHE A 273 -14.31 4.11 -12.50
C PHE A 273 -15.06 5.00 -13.49
N PHE A 274 -15.72 4.43 -14.49
CA PHE A 274 -16.55 5.20 -15.43
C PHE A 274 -17.74 5.85 -14.73
N ALA A 275 -18.42 5.12 -13.83
CA ALA A 275 -19.52 5.66 -13.06
C ALA A 275 -19.05 6.81 -12.15
N TRP A 276 -17.95 6.63 -11.42
CA TRP A 276 -17.37 7.68 -10.58
C TRP A 276 -16.97 8.91 -11.38
N ALA A 277 -16.27 8.74 -12.50
CA ALA A 277 -15.91 9.83 -13.39
C ALA A 277 -17.17 10.56 -13.87
N GLY A 278 -18.15 9.84 -14.40
CA GLY A 278 -19.41 10.43 -14.89
C GLY A 278 -20.16 11.20 -13.80
N LEU A 279 -20.29 10.62 -12.60
CA LEU A 279 -20.95 11.28 -11.46
C LEU A 279 -20.20 12.55 -11.04
N CYS A 280 -18.87 12.56 -11.06
CA CYS A 280 -18.07 13.75 -10.75
C CYS A 280 -18.29 14.92 -11.72
N PHE A 281 -18.81 14.68 -12.93
CA PHE A 281 -19.16 15.71 -13.90
C PHE A 281 -20.60 16.21 -13.79
N LEU A 282 -21.45 15.57 -12.99
CA LEU A 282 -22.80 16.07 -12.73
C LEU A 282 -22.73 17.33 -11.85
N ASP A 283 -23.65 18.27 -12.04
CA ASP A 283 -23.80 19.40 -11.14
C ASP A 283 -24.91 19.10 -10.13
N LEU A 284 -24.55 18.95 -8.86
CA LEU A 284 -25.46 18.63 -7.77
C LEU A 284 -25.35 19.71 -6.67
N PRO A 285 -25.92 20.91 -6.90
CA PRO A 285 -25.74 22.07 -6.01
C PRO A 285 -26.38 21.87 -4.63
N HIS A 286 -27.36 20.98 -4.53
CA HIS A 286 -28.06 20.65 -3.28
C HIS A 286 -27.72 19.23 -2.77
N GLY A 287 -26.69 18.62 -3.33
CA GLY A 287 -26.32 17.23 -3.06
C GLY A 287 -27.35 16.22 -3.57
N LEU A 288 -27.38 15.03 -2.95
CA LEU A 288 -28.27 13.94 -3.34
C LEU A 288 -29.55 13.88 -2.50
N LEU A 289 -29.42 14.13 -1.19
CA LEU A 289 -30.51 14.04 -0.22
C LEU A 289 -30.28 15.05 0.90
N PRO A 290 -31.33 15.73 1.41
CA PRO A 290 -31.21 16.70 2.52
C PRO A 290 -30.98 16.03 3.90
N LEU A 291 -30.51 14.77 3.93
CA LEU A 291 -30.24 14.02 5.16
C LEU A 291 -28.74 13.98 5.44
N GLY A 292 -28.34 14.59 6.56
CA GLY A 292 -26.94 14.62 7.00
C GLY A 292 -26.01 15.38 6.04
N SER A 293 -24.81 14.87 5.84
CA SER A 293 -23.77 15.44 4.96
C SER A 293 -24.04 15.26 3.45
N LEU A 294 -25.13 14.57 3.07
CA LEU A 294 -25.52 14.37 1.67
C LEU A 294 -26.20 15.58 1.02
N GLY A 295 -26.51 16.63 1.79
CA GLY A 295 -27.09 17.88 1.28
C GLY A 295 -26.06 18.93 0.86
N ARG A 296 -24.75 18.61 0.96
CA ARG A 296 -23.68 19.51 0.52
C ARG A 296 -23.60 19.58 -1.01
N PRO A 297 -23.09 20.67 -1.60
CA PRO A 297 -22.78 20.72 -3.02
C PRO A 297 -21.85 19.56 -3.41
N MET A 298 -22.12 18.94 -4.56
CA MET A 298 -21.39 17.79 -5.08
C MET A 298 -21.15 17.92 -6.59
N GLY A 299 -20.22 17.11 -7.08
CA GLY A 299 -19.97 16.98 -8.51
C GLY A 299 -19.10 18.10 -9.07
N LEU A 300 -19.40 18.57 -10.28
CA LEU A 300 -18.48 19.40 -11.07
C LEU A 300 -18.00 20.67 -10.35
N PRO A 301 -18.85 21.45 -9.65
CA PRO A 301 -18.38 22.64 -8.94
C PRO A 301 -17.35 22.32 -7.86
N VAL A 302 -17.53 21.20 -7.15
CA VAL A 302 -16.60 20.74 -6.11
C VAL A 302 -15.31 20.21 -6.74
N LEU A 303 -15.41 19.42 -7.80
CA LEU A 303 -14.26 18.93 -8.56
C LEU A 303 -13.40 20.09 -9.07
N GLN A 304 -14.04 21.13 -9.60
CA GLN A 304 -13.37 22.32 -10.07
C GLN A 304 -12.66 23.08 -8.95
N ALA A 305 -13.38 23.36 -7.87
CA ALA A 305 -12.86 24.15 -6.76
C ALA A 305 -11.73 23.43 -6.00
N LYS A 306 -11.87 22.12 -5.76
CA LYS A 306 -10.94 21.35 -4.93
C LYS A 306 -9.79 20.70 -5.66
N PHE A 307 -9.91 20.43 -6.96
CA PHE A 307 -8.90 19.66 -7.70
C PHE A 307 -8.45 20.34 -8.99
N LEU A 308 -9.37 20.69 -9.89
CA LEU A 308 -8.97 21.19 -11.22
C LEU A 308 -8.31 22.58 -11.16
N ARG A 309 -8.85 23.52 -10.37
CA ARG A 309 -8.25 24.86 -10.19
C ARG A 309 -6.90 24.77 -9.46
N PRO A 310 -6.78 24.03 -8.34
CA PRO A 310 -5.47 23.75 -7.74
C PRO A 310 -4.44 23.20 -8.73
N ALA A 311 -4.83 22.20 -9.53
CA ALA A 311 -3.93 21.58 -10.49
C ALA A 311 -3.52 22.54 -11.62
N ALA A 312 -4.45 23.37 -12.10
CA ALA A 312 -4.14 24.42 -13.07
C ALA A 312 -3.12 25.43 -12.50
N ALA A 313 -3.32 25.87 -11.26
CA ALA A 313 -2.41 26.78 -10.59
C ALA A 313 -1.03 26.15 -10.36
N CYS A 314 -0.96 24.89 -9.92
CA CYS A 314 0.30 24.16 -9.79
C CYS A 314 1.01 24.00 -11.14
N ARG A 315 0.27 23.75 -12.23
CA ARG A 315 0.83 23.69 -13.58
C ARG A 315 1.46 25.02 -14.00
N GLU A 316 0.77 26.13 -13.75
CA GLU A 316 1.27 27.48 -14.05
C GLU A 316 2.54 27.80 -13.25
N ALA A 317 2.55 27.47 -11.96
CA ALA A 317 3.73 27.64 -11.11
C ALA A 317 4.92 26.78 -11.60
N LEU A 318 4.69 25.51 -11.93
CA LEU A 318 5.71 24.62 -12.48
C LEU A 318 6.27 25.13 -13.81
N ALA A 319 5.42 25.64 -14.71
CA ALA A 319 5.86 26.24 -15.97
C ALA A 319 6.72 27.49 -15.73
N CYS A 320 6.35 28.33 -14.77
CA CYS A 320 7.15 29.49 -14.34
C CYS A 320 8.54 29.06 -13.85
N PHE A 321 8.61 28.08 -12.93
CA PHE A 321 9.89 27.57 -12.42
C PHE A 321 10.74 26.92 -13.52
N ALA A 322 10.16 26.09 -14.37
CA ALA A 322 10.88 25.44 -15.46
C ALA A 322 11.48 26.46 -16.45
N SER A 323 10.74 27.53 -16.76
CA SER A 323 11.23 28.60 -17.64
C SER A 323 12.43 29.35 -17.03
N GLN A 324 12.42 29.60 -15.71
CA GLN A 324 13.54 30.24 -15.02
C GLN A 324 14.77 29.32 -14.94
N VAL A 325 14.57 28.03 -14.68
CA VAL A 325 15.66 27.03 -14.68
C VAL A 325 16.27 26.90 -16.08
N TRP A 326 15.45 26.84 -17.13
CA TRP A 326 15.94 26.83 -18.50
C TRP A 326 16.78 28.07 -18.82
N MET A 327 16.26 29.27 -18.53
CA MET A 327 16.98 30.52 -18.77
C MET A 327 18.31 30.59 -18.01
N THR A 328 18.38 30.08 -16.78
CA THR A 328 19.62 30.09 -15.98
C THR A 328 20.65 29.04 -16.41
N THR A 329 20.21 27.92 -16.99
CA THR A 329 21.11 26.90 -17.53
C THR A 329 21.69 27.30 -18.89
N GLU A 330 20.87 27.89 -19.77
CA GLU A 330 21.31 28.36 -21.09
C GLU A 330 22.25 29.57 -20.99
N THR A 331 21.98 30.51 -20.09
CA THR A 331 22.87 31.65 -19.84
C THR A 331 24.22 31.23 -19.24
N LYS A 332 24.26 30.20 -18.39
CA LYS A 332 25.52 29.67 -17.82
C LYS A 332 26.37 28.91 -18.84
N ALA A 333 25.74 28.28 -19.84
CA ALA A 333 26.46 27.64 -20.94
C ALA A 333 27.08 28.66 -21.92
N ASN A 334 26.50 29.86 -22.02
CA ASN A 334 26.89 30.88 -22.99
C ASN A 334 27.63 32.10 -22.42
N SER A 335 27.90 32.19 -21.11
CA SER A 335 28.52 33.40 -20.54
C SER A 335 29.75 33.15 -19.64
N THR A 336 30.88 33.74 -20.04
CA THR A 336 32.07 34.08 -19.24
C THR A 336 31.87 35.37 -18.42
N ALA A 337 30.64 35.76 -18.11
CA ALA A 337 30.32 37.04 -17.47
C ALA A 337 29.87 36.85 -16.00
N THR A 338 30.72 37.30 -15.09
CA THR A 338 30.62 37.16 -13.62
C THR A 338 29.68 38.16 -12.94
N SER A 339 28.78 38.88 -13.63
CA SER A 339 28.05 40.02 -13.03
C SER A 339 26.52 40.00 -13.08
N PHE A 340 25.87 38.86 -13.32
CA PHE A 340 24.40 38.81 -13.50
C PHE A 340 23.63 38.00 -12.44
N ARG A 341 24.10 37.96 -11.20
CA ARG A 341 23.49 37.13 -10.15
C ARG A 341 22.39 37.79 -9.31
N ALA A 342 22.11 39.09 -9.49
CA ALA A 342 21.21 39.84 -8.61
C ALA A 342 19.84 40.24 -9.21
N GLU A 343 19.63 40.15 -10.53
CA GLU A 343 18.41 40.66 -11.20
C GLU A 343 17.61 39.62 -12.00
N LEU A 344 17.97 38.34 -11.95
CA LEU A 344 17.05 37.29 -12.37
C LEU A 344 15.97 37.18 -11.30
N GLY A 345 14.78 37.73 -11.58
CA GLY A 345 13.62 37.78 -10.70
C GLY A 345 13.07 36.40 -10.32
N PHE A 346 13.84 35.60 -9.59
CA PHE A 346 13.42 34.38 -8.92
C PHE A 346 12.27 34.64 -7.93
N HIS A 347 12.04 35.89 -7.56
CA HIS A 347 10.91 36.33 -6.71
C HIS A 347 9.55 36.39 -7.43
N ALA A 348 9.48 36.22 -8.76
CA ALA A 348 8.21 36.33 -9.49
C ALA A 348 7.39 35.03 -9.48
N CYS A 349 8.02 33.86 -9.38
CA CYS A 349 7.32 32.58 -9.31
C CYS A 349 7.07 32.21 -7.84
N SER A 350 5.81 32.05 -7.45
CA SER A 350 5.44 31.55 -6.12
C SER A 350 4.51 30.35 -6.24
N TRP A 351 4.54 29.48 -5.23
CA TRP A 351 3.57 28.39 -5.16
C TRP A 351 2.18 28.95 -4.87
N PRO A 352 1.14 28.49 -5.57
CA PRO A 352 -0.17 29.10 -5.50
C PRO A 352 -0.92 28.67 -4.24
N SER A 353 -1.71 29.59 -3.70
CA SER A 353 -2.84 29.30 -2.81
C SER A 353 -4.12 29.56 -3.58
N THR A 354 -4.99 28.56 -3.76
CA THR A 354 -6.23 28.72 -4.53
C THR A 354 -7.46 28.79 -3.62
N GLY A 355 -8.11 29.95 -3.59
CA GLY A 355 -9.31 30.16 -2.79
C GLY A 355 -9.03 30.01 -1.30
N GLU A 356 -9.72 29.08 -0.65
CA GLU A 356 -9.57 28.77 0.78
C GLU A 356 -8.46 27.76 1.08
N LEU A 357 -7.85 27.17 0.06
CA LEU A 357 -6.80 26.16 0.23
C LEU A 357 -5.45 26.81 0.49
N SER A 358 -4.74 26.30 1.50
CA SER A 358 -3.33 26.61 1.68
C SER A 358 -2.51 26.13 0.47
N THR A 359 -1.30 26.65 0.33
CA THR A 359 -0.34 26.17 -0.69
C THR A 359 -0.11 24.65 -0.59
N ALA A 360 0.01 24.12 0.64
CA ALA A 360 0.23 22.70 0.85
C ALA A 360 -1.00 21.86 0.45
N SER A 361 -2.22 22.29 0.78
CA SER A 361 -3.44 21.62 0.29
C SER A 361 -3.60 21.71 -1.23
N THR A 362 -3.20 22.84 -1.82
CA THR A 362 -3.23 23.04 -3.27
C THR A 362 -2.32 22.02 -3.97
N ILE A 363 -1.09 21.85 -3.47
CA ILE A 363 -0.15 20.83 -3.98
C ILE A 363 -0.70 19.43 -3.74
N PHE A 364 -1.15 19.12 -2.53
CA PHE A 364 -1.67 17.79 -2.18
C PHE A 364 -2.84 17.37 -3.07
N ASN A 365 -3.86 18.22 -3.22
CA ASN A 365 -5.01 17.93 -4.07
C ASN A 365 -4.62 17.82 -5.56
N SER A 366 -3.64 18.60 -6.01
CA SER A 366 -3.10 18.49 -7.37
C SER A 366 -2.39 17.15 -7.58
N CYS A 367 -1.63 16.68 -6.59
CA CYS A 367 -1.01 15.35 -6.61
C CYS A 367 -2.06 14.24 -6.63
N LEU A 368 -3.12 14.33 -5.81
CA LEU A 368 -4.22 13.35 -5.83
C LEU A 368 -4.89 13.29 -7.21
N LEU A 369 -5.21 14.45 -7.80
CA LEU A 369 -5.78 14.51 -9.13
C LEU A 369 -4.83 13.90 -10.16
N PHE A 370 -3.54 14.24 -10.12
CA PHE A 370 -2.54 13.70 -11.04
C PHE A 370 -2.44 12.18 -10.93
N LEU A 371 -2.34 11.64 -9.71
CA LEU A 371 -2.30 10.20 -9.47
C LEU A 371 -3.56 9.53 -10.02
N ALA A 372 -4.75 10.07 -9.76
CA ALA A 372 -6.00 9.51 -10.27
C ALA A 372 -6.08 9.57 -11.82
N VAL A 373 -5.82 10.73 -12.42
CA VAL A 373 -5.96 10.95 -13.87
C VAL A 373 -4.90 10.20 -14.68
N VAL A 374 -3.71 9.94 -14.13
CA VAL A 374 -2.64 9.20 -14.82
C VAL A 374 -2.68 7.71 -14.51
N LEU A 375 -2.74 7.34 -13.23
CA LEU A 375 -2.60 5.94 -12.84
C LEU A 375 -3.88 5.13 -13.06
N VAL A 376 -5.08 5.73 -12.97
CA VAL A 376 -6.33 4.99 -13.27
C VAL A 376 -6.35 4.53 -14.74
N PRO A 377 -6.18 5.41 -15.76
CA PRO A 377 -6.14 4.95 -17.14
C PRO A 377 -5.02 3.96 -17.41
N LEU A 378 -3.84 4.17 -16.84
CA LEU A 378 -2.72 3.23 -16.97
C LEU A 378 -3.07 1.86 -16.40
N HIS A 379 -3.64 1.82 -15.19
CA HIS A 379 -4.10 0.59 -14.54
C HIS A 379 -5.14 -0.13 -15.39
N LEU A 380 -6.15 0.59 -15.89
CA LEU A 380 -7.19 0.05 -16.77
C LEU A 380 -6.60 -0.53 -18.08
N CYS A 381 -5.63 0.15 -18.68
CA CYS A 381 -4.94 -0.35 -19.87
C CYS A 381 -4.15 -1.62 -19.58
N VAL A 382 -3.45 -1.71 -18.44
CA VAL A 382 -2.72 -2.92 -18.04
C VAL A 382 -3.70 -4.07 -17.78
N VAL A 383 -4.79 -3.84 -17.06
CA VAL A 383 -5.83 -4.86 -16.81
C VAL A 383 -6.42 -5.36 -18.12
N LEU A 384 -6.75 -4.46 -19.05
CA LEU A 384 -7.25 -4.85 -20.38
C LEU A 384 -6.22 -5.67 -21.16
N THR A 385 -4.95 -5.25 -21.12
CA THR A 385 -3.85 -5.96 -21.79
C THR A 385 -3.67 -7.36 -21.19
N MET A 386 -3.72 -7.50 -19.87
CA MET A 386 -3.65 -8.79 -19.19
C MET A 386 -4.84 -9.68 -19.53
N LEU A 387 -6.06 -9.15 -19.56
CA LEU A 387 -7.25 -9.90 -19.98
C LEU A 387 -7.16 -10.42 -21.41
N LEU A 388 -6.57 -9.64 -22.32
CA LEU A 388 -6.49 -9.97 -23.75
C LEU A 388 -5.30 -10.86 -24.10
N LEU A 389 -4.17 -10.70 -23.40
CA LEU A 389 -2.90 -11.32 -23.77
C LEU A 389 -2.44 -12.43 -22.81
N ASP A 390 -2.96 -12.47 -21.58
CA ASP A 390 -2.56 -13.46 -20.58
C ASP A 390 -3.71 -14.44 -20.30
N PRO A 391 -3.67 -15.67 -20.85
CA PRO A 391 -4.71 -16.68 -20.59
C PRO A 391 -4.72 -17.15 -19.14
N THR A 392 -3.62 -17.02 -18.38
CA THR A 392 -3.63 -17.28 -16.93
C THR A 392 -4.52 -16.28 -16.22
N TYR A 393 -4.44 -14.99 -16.60
CA TYR A 393 -5.28 -13.94 -16.05
C TYR A 393 -6.74 -14.01 -16.55
N GLY A 394 -6.95 -14.25 -17.84
CA GLY A 394 -8.28 -14.28 -18.45
C GLY A 394 -9.08 -15.55 -18.17
N CYS A 395 -8.41 -16.71 -18.14
CA CYS A 395 -9.05 -18.03 -18.00
C CYS A 395 -8.73 -18.72 -16.66
N GLY A 396 -7.85 -18.15 -15.82
CA GLY A 396 -7.53 -18.69 -14.50
C GLY A 396 -6.67 -19.96 -14.54
N VAL A 397 -5.81 -20.12 -15.54
CA VAL A 397 -4.98 -21.35 -15.70
C VAL A 397 -3.69 -21.25 -14.90
N ASP A 398 -3.44 -22.22 -14.03
CA ASP A 398 -2.22 -22.30 -13.22
C ASP A 398 -0.94 -22.49 -14.04
N ASN A 399 0.11 -21.75 -13.66
CA ASN A 399 1.48 -22.04 -14.07
C ASN A 399 2.12 -23.05 -13.11
N LEU A 400 1.83 -24.34 -13.35
CA LEU A 400 2.27 -25.43 -12.48
C LEU A 400 3.80 -25.48 -12.30
N THR A 401 4.56 -25.25 -13.38
CA THR A 401 6.03 -25.29 -13.34
C THR A 401 6.60 -24.24 -12.40
N LEU A 402 6.16 -22.99 -12.54
CA LEU A 402 6.63 -21.92 -11.67
C LEU A 402 6.15 -22.15 -10.21
N LYS A 403 4.99 -22.80 -10.02
CA LYS A 403 4.45 -23.09 -8.68
C LYS A 403 5.31 -24.13 -7.96
N GLU A 404 5.77 -25.15 -8.67
CA GLU A 404 6.70 -26.16 -8.17
C GLU A 404 8.07 -25.55 -7.86
N GLU A 405 8.61 -24.68 -8.73
CA GLU A 405 9.88 -23.97 -8.49
C GLU A 405 9.82 -23.09 -7.24
N VAL A 406 8.73 -22.33 -7.07
CA VAL A 406 8.54 -21.46 -5.90
C VAL A 406 8.39 -22.29 -4.62
N LYS A 407 7.67 -23.42 -4.66
CA LYS A 407 7.61 -24.35 -3.52
C LYS A 407 8.96 -24.92 -3.15
N ALA A 408 9.73 -25.37 -4.14
CA ALA A 408 11.08 -25.87 -3.93
C ALA A 408 11.98 -24.78 -3.31
N LYS A 409 11.83 -23.52 -3.76
CA LYS A 409 12.58 -22.41 -3.20
C LYS A 409 12.17 -22.06 -1.77
N GLN A 410 10.89 -22.17 -1.43
CA GLN A 410 10.41 -21.99 -0.06
C GLN A 410 11.05 -23.03 0.88
N VAL A 411 11.09 -24.31 0.49
CA VAL A 411 11.72 -25.37 1.28
C VAL A 411 13.21 -25.08 1.53
N GLU A 412 13.93 -24.56 0.52
CA GLU A 412 15.33 -24.15 0.69
C GLU A 412 15.48 -23.02 1.72
N ILE A 413 14.56 -22.06 1.72
CA ILE A 413 14.56 -20.93 2.65
C ILE A 413 14.23 -21.38 4.07
N ASP A 414 13.26 -22.29 4.23
CA ASP A 414 12.88 -22.84 5.53
C ASP A 414 14.02 -23.65 6.14
N ALA A 415 14.68 -24.51 5.34
CA ALA A 415 15.84 -25.28 5.79
C ALA A 415 17.02 -24.38 6.21
N PHE A 416 17.25 -23.29 5.47
CA PHE A 416 18.26 -22.28 5.82
C PHE A 416 17.93 -21.56 7.13
N ALA A 417 16.65 -21.26 7.37
CA ALA A 417 16.19 -20.62 8.59
C ALA A 417 16.43 -21.51 9.81
N GLU A 418 16.06 -22.79 9.71
CA GLU A 418 16.24 -23.80 10.77
C GLU A 418 17.73 -23.96 11.12
N GLN A 419 18.60 -24.09 10.11
CA GLN A 419 20.04 -24.19 10.33
C GLN A 419 20.63 -22.96 11.06
N ASN A 420 20.18 -21.75 10.71
CA ASN A 420 20.64 -20.54 11.40
C ASN A 420 20.15 -20.46 12.84
N GLU A 421 18.96 -21.01 13.14
CA GLU A 421 18.44 -21.09 14.51
C GLU A 421 19.28 -22.03 15.37
N GLU A 422 19.61 -23.22 14.85
CA GLU A 422 20.45 -24.19 15.55
C GLU A 422 21.83 -23.60 15.87
N MET A 423 22.52 -23.04 14.86
CA MET A 423 23.84 -22.42 15.07
C MET A 423 23.80 -21.24 16.05
N ASN A 424 22.73 -20.43 16.03
CA ASN A 424 22.60 -19.30 16.94
C ASN A 424 22.24 -19.74 18.37
N GLY A 425 21.47 -20.83 18.51
CA GLY A 425 21.20 -21.48 19.80
C GLY A 425 22.48 -22.02 20.44
N GLU A 426 23.26 -22.79 19.68
CA GLU A 426 24.56 -23.32 20.12
C GLU A 426 25.54 -22.20 20.51
N TYR A 427 25.60 -21.12 19.72
CA TYR A 427 26.46 -19.98 20.03
C TYR A 427 26.04 -19.24 21.31
N THR A 428 24.73 -19.13 21.55
CA THR A 428 24.20 -18.48 22.76
C THR A 428 24.51 -19.33 24.00
N GLU A 429 24.39 -20.66 23.91
CA GLU A 429 24.78 -21.57 24.98
C GLU A 429 26.30 -21.51 25.25
N LEU A 430 27.13 -21.48 24.20
CA LEU A 430 28.59 -21.36 24.33
C LEU A 430 29.02 -20.02 24.96
N CYS A 431 28.38 -18.90 24.60
CA CYS A 431 28.65 -17.61 25.24
C CYS A 431 28.26 -17.60 26.71
N LEU A 432 27.10 -18.15 27.07
CA LEU A 432 26.65 -18.23 28.46
C LEU A 432 27.56 -19.14 29.30
N LEU A 433 28.04 -20.25 28.75
CA LEU A 433 29.02 -21.12 29.41
C LEU A 433 30.37 -20.42 29.61
N SER A 434 30.84 -19.64 28.62
CA SER A 434 32.10 -18.89 28.73
C SER A 434 32.04 -17.76 29.77
N GLU A 435 30.89 -17.10 29.92
CA GLU A 435 30.68 -16.09 30.97
C GLU A 435 30.63 -16.73 32.36
N TRP A 436 30.08 -17.94 32.48
CA TRP A 436 30.04 -18.69 33.73
C TRP A 436 31.43 -19.14 34.20
N ASP A 437 32.25 -19.68 33.30
CA ASP A 437 33.64 -20.08 33.61
C ASP A 437 34.51 -18.88 34.02
N SER A 438 34.25 -17.69 33.45
CA SER A 438 34.97 -16.46 33.79
C SER A 438 34.65 -15.88 35.17
N HIS A 439 33.55 -16.32 35.80
CA HIS A 439 33.18 -15.91 37.16
C HIS A 439 33.61 -16.93 38.23
N SER A 440 33.75 -18.21 37.88
CA SER A 440 34.24 -19.23 38.81
C SER A 440 35.74 -19.13 39.13
N ASP A 441 36.53 -18.43 38.30
CA ASP A 441 37.98 -18.23 38.53
C ASP A 441 38.31 -16.95 39.33
N SER A 442 37.30 -16.29 39.91
CA SER A 442 37.46 -15.03 40.68
C SER A 442 37.17 -15.13 42.18
N GLU A 443 36.96 -16.35 42.70
CA GLU A 443 37.04 -16.70 44.12
C GLU A 443 38.32 -17.52 44.39
#